data_AF-A0A2V3PYE9-F1
#
_entry.id   AF-A0A2V3PYE9-F1
#
_cell.length_a   1.000
_cell.length_b   1.000
_cell.length_c   1.000
_cell.angle_alpha   90.00
_cell.angle_beta   90.00
_cell.angle_gamma   90.00
#
_symmetry.space_group_name_H-M   'P 1'
#
loop_
_entity.id
_entity.type
_entity.pdbx_description
1 polymer ?
#
loop_
_entity_poly.entity_id
_entity_poly.type
_entity_poly.pdbx_seq_one_letter_code
_entity_poly.pdbx_strand_id
1 'polypeptide(L)'
;MKSKLSLIPIFVLFLLLSCKGNSNRYVYSDGEYNAEINYYNPKTGSKSTYTLKIEIEDDKLVKIYWSNGGWLDNSHFTPPDISKGIARFTSDKGYRYLVTILDYEVDNSDNDNTCPICGESKYFADDYCGDCLKKESDDERIKKK
;
A
#
# COMPACT_ATOMS: atom_id res chain seq x y z
N MET A 1 40.16 38.22 -46.12
CA MET A 1 39.04 38.65 -45.25
C MET A 1 38.34 37.41 -44.71
N LYS A 2 37.88 37.51 -43.47
CA LYS A 2 37.42 36.42 -42.58
C LYS A 2 35.96 36.05 -42.87
N SER A 3 35.61 34.76 -42.89
CA SER A 3 34.31 34.31 -42.35
C SER A 3 34.20 32.78 -42.22
N LYS A 4 34.49 32.32 -41.01
CA LYS A 4 33.78 31.32 -40.18
C LYS A 4 33.45 29.95 -40.81
N LEU A 5 34.34 28.99 -40.57
CA LEU A 5 33.98 27.58 -40.43
C LEU A 5 33.11 27.45 -39.16
N SER A 6 31.84 27.10 -39.31
CA SER A 6 30.96 26.76 -38.19
C SER A 6 31.07 25.27 -37.92
N LEU A 7 31.80 24.91 -36.87
CA LEU A 7 31.78 23.56 -36.28
C LEU A 7 30.57 23.48 -35.36
N ILE A 8 29.49 22.88 -35.84
CA ILE A 8 28.38 22.46 -34.98
C ILE A 8 28.80 21.12 -34.38
N PRO A 9 29.01 21.01 -33.05
CA PRO A 9 29.23 19.71 -32.44
C PRO A 9 27.90 18.96 -32.53
N ILE A 10 27.83 17.90 -33.35
CA ILE A 10 26.79 16.86 -33.25
C ILE A 10 27.16 16.01 -32.01
N PHE A 11 27.22 16.69 -30.87
CA PHE A 11 27.02 16.13 -29.56
C PHE A 11 25.49 16.02 -29.44
N VAL A 12 25.00 14.93 -28.88
CA VAL A 12 23.56 14.70 -28.66
C VAL A 12 22.79 14.24 -29.92
N LEU A 13 23.26 13.18 -30.60
CA LEU A 13 22.29 12.21 -31.12
C LEU A 13 21.90 11.28 -29.97
N PHE A 14 21.04 11.85 -29.12
CA PHE A 14 19.94 11.17 -28.45
C PHE A 14 20.23 9.69 -28.09
N LEU A 15 20.96 9.51 -26.98
CA LEU A 15 20.76 8.42 -26.04
C LEU A 15 19.32 8.46 -25.51
N LEU A 16 18.35 8.09 -26.35
CA LEU A 16 17.04 7.62 -25.92
C LEU A 16 17.00 6.09 -26.07
N LEU A 17 17.97 5.40 -25.49
CA LEU A 17 17.57 4.21 -24.75
C LEU A 17 16.87 4.72 -23.50
N SER A 18 15.60 5.09 -23.67
CA SER A 18 14.67 5.18 -22.57
C SER A 18 14.73 3.84 -21.86
N CYS A 19 15.33 3.81 -20.67
CA CYS A 19 15.14 2.72 -19.74
C CYS A 19 13.64 2.58 -19.59
N LYS A 20 13.08 1.50 -20.18
CA LYS A 20 11.71 1.09 -19.96
C LYS A 20 11.68 0.71 -18.48
N GLY A 21 11.30 1.68 -17.65
CA GLY A 21 11.23 1.51 -16.21
C GLY A 21 10.35 0.30 -15.95
N ASN A 22 10.96 -0.78 -15.49
CA ASN A 22 10.23 -1.91 -14.98
C ASN A 22 9.69 -1.45 -13.63
N SER A 23 8.51 -0.81 -13.64
CA SER A 23 7.85 -0.41 -12.40
C SER A 23 7.41 -1.69 -11.71
N ASN A 24 8.31 -2.28 -10.91
CA ASN A 24 7.97 -3.34 -9.98
C ASN A 24 7.02 -2.72 -8.96
N ARG A 25 5.71 -2.86 -9.20
CA ARG A 25 4.69 -2.37 -8.27
C ARG A 25 4.50 -3.47 -7.23
N TYR A 26 5.04 -3.25 -6.05
CA TYR A 26 4.74 -4.07 -4.89
C TYR A 26 3.30 -3.82 -4.42
N VAL A 27 2.67 -4.83 -3.85
CA VAL A 27 1.29 -4.75 -3.33
C VAL A 27 1.28 -4.01 -2.01
N TYR A 28 2.25 -4.31 -1.14
CA TYR A 28 2.43 -3.65 0.15
C TYR A 28 3.62 -2.70 0.08
N SER A 29 3.44 -1.51 0.65
CA SER A 29 4.55 -0.60 0.90
C SER A 29 5.48 -1.18 1.96
N ASP A 30 6.75 -0.79 1.92
CA ASP A 30 7.68 -1.17 2.97
C ASP A 30 7.26 -0.56 4.31
N GLY A 31 7.26 -1.36 5.37
CA GLY A 31 6.92 -0.88 6.71
C GLY A 31 6.28 -1.92 7.63
N GLU A 32 5.72 -1.43 8.74
CA GLU A 32 5.11 -2.26 9.77
C GLU A 32 3.60 -2.46 9.57
N TYR A 33 3.14 -3.69 9.73
CA TYR A 33 1.73 -4.09 9.62
C TYR A 33 1.30 -4.93 10.81
N ASN A 34 0.01 -4.87 11.17
CA ASN A 34 -0.57 -5.84 12.10
C ASN A 34 -0.88 -7.15 11.37
N ALA A 35 -0.60 -8.28 11.99
CA ALA A 35 -0.86 -9.59 11.42
C ALA A 35 -1.30 -10.60 12.48
N GLU A 36 -2.14 -11.54 12.06
CA GLU A 36 -2.42 -12.76 12.80
C GLU A 36 -1.34 -13.80 12.48
N ILE A 37 -0.72 -14.34 13.52
CA ILE A 37 0.33 -15.34 13.45
C ILE A 37 -0.17 -16.64 14.06
N ASN A 38 -0.42 -17.63 13.20
CA ASN A 38 -0.71 -18.99 13.62
C ASN A 38 0.59 -19.79 13.69
N TYR A 39 1.00 -20.11 14.92
CA TYR A 39 2.21 -20.86 15.25
C TYR A 39 1.89 -22.33 15.54
N TYR A 40 2.73 -23.23 15.04
CA TYR A 40 2.67 -24.66 15.36
C TYR A 40 4.06 -25.22 15.68
N ASN A 41 4.16 -25.92 16.81
CA ASN A 41 5.34 -26.69 17.20
C ASN A 41 5.13 -28.18 16.88
N PRO A 42 5.76 -28.74 15.83
CA PRO A 42 5.58 -30.15 15.48
C PRO A 42 6.11 -31.13 16.53
N LYS A 43 7.07 -30.70 17.37
CA LYS A 43 7.71 -31.57 18.38
C LYS A 43 6.76 -31.88 19.53
N THR A 44 5.91 -30.93 19.90
CA THR A 44 4.95 -31.06 21.02
C THR A 44 3.49 -31.15 20.55
N GLY A 45 3.22 -30.88 19.28
CA GLY A 45 1.87 -30.79 18.73
C GLY A 45 1.12 -29.51 19.12
N SER A 46 1.76 -28.58 19.84
CA SER A 46 1.12 -27.37 20.37
C SER A 46 0.88 -26.34 19.28
N LYS A 47 -0.23 -25.58 19.41
CA LYS A 47 -0.61 -24.47 18.53
C LYS A 47 -0.89 -23.23 19.35
N SER A 48 -0.61 -22.07 18.78
CA SER A 48 -0.95 -20.77 19.37
C SER A 48 -1.21 -19.76 18.27
N THR A 49 -2.05 -18.77 18.57
CA THR A 49 -2.40 -17.68 17.67
C THR A 49 -2.09 -16.37 18.36
N TYR A 50 -1.45 -15.45 17.65
CA TYR A 50 -1.04 -14.15 18.17
C TYR A 50 -1.41 -13.04 17.18
N THR A 51 -1.73 -11.85 17.69
CA THR A 51 -1.77 -10.63 16.88
C THR A 51 -0.49 -9.86 17.16
N LEU A 52 0.40 -9.78 16.16
CA LEU A 52 1.72 -9.17 16.29
C LEU A 52 1.97 -8.18 15.16
N LYS A 53 2.94 -7.29 15.38
CA LYS A 53 3.50 -6.47 14.31
C LYS A 53 4.46 -7.30 13.46
N ILE A 54 4.42 -7.07 12.16
CA ILE A 54 5.36 -7.61 11.17
C ILE A 54 5.97 -6.48 10.36
N GLU A 55 7.12 -6.72 9.74
CA GLU A 55 7.76 -5.80 8.80
C GLU A 55 7.78 -6.43 7.41
N ILE A 56 7.40 -5.63 6.41
CA ILE A 56 7.38 -6.01 5.00
C ILE A 56 8.37 -5.13 4.24
N GLU A 57 9.15 -5.75 3.35
CA GLU A 57 10.02 -5.07 2.38
C GLU A 57 9.88 -5.78 1.03
N ASP A 58 9.64 -5.05 -0.06
CA ASP A 58 9.51 -5.62 -1.42
C ASP A 58 8.51 -6.82 -1.49
N ASP A 59 7.33 -6.70 -0.87
CA ASP A 59 6.33 -7.78 -0.69
C ASP A 59 6.85 -9.04 0.03
N LYS A 60 7.94 -8.93 0.80
CA LYS A 60 8.48 -10.00 1.63
C LYS A 60 8.26 -9.73 3.10
N LEU A 61 7.82 -10.75 3.83
CA LEU A 61 7.83 -10.72 5.28
C LEU A 61 9.29 -10.83 5.75
N VAL A 62 9.86 -9.77 6.31
CA VAL A 62 11.27 -9.75 6.75
C VAL A 62 11.43 -9.85 8.27
N LYS A 63 10.40 -9.50 9.04
CA LYS A 63 10.45 -9.52 10.51
C LYS A 63 9.09 -9.74 11.17
N ILE A 64 9.08 -10.40 12.33
CA ILE A 64 7.94 -10.52 13.27
C ILE A 64 8.39 -10.04 14.65
N TYR A 65 7.65 -9.11 15.26
CA TYR A 65 7.95 -8.57 16.59
C TYR A 65 7.18 -9.33 17.68
N TRP A 66 7.87 -9.84 18.71
CA TRP A 66 7.24 -10.55 19.82
C TRP A 66 6.81 -9.59 20.95
N SER A 67 5.64 -9.83 21.55
CA SER A 67 5.10 -8.97 22.62
C SER A 67 5.98 -8.88 23.87
N ASN A 68 6.76 -9.91 24.17
CA ASN A 68 7.69 -9.94 25.30
C ASN A 68 9.06 -9.30 24.97
N GLY A 69 9.16 -8.59 23.84
CA GLY A 69 10.42 -8.12 23.28
C GLY A 69 11.11 -9.18 22.41
N GLY A 70 12.07 -8.71 21.61
CA GLY A 70 12.75 -9.52 20.60
C GLY A 70 11.96 -9.66 19.29
N TRP A 71 12.59 -10.29 18.31
CA TRP A 71 12.03 -10.45 16.97
C TRP A 71 12.47 -11.76 16.34
N LEU A 72 11.72 -12.18 15.32
CA LEU A 72 12.11 -13.23 14.39
C LEU A 72 12.36 -12.54 13.04
N ASP A 73 13.54 -12.70 12.45
CA ASP A 73 13.91 -12.08 11.17
C ASP A 73 14.57 -13.09 10.22
N ASN A 74 15.19 -12.57 9.16
CA ASN A 74 15.87 -13.36 8.13
C ASN A 74 17.03 -14.25 8.63
N SER A 75 17.52 -14.06 9.86
CA SER A 75 18.48 -14.97 10.49
C SER A 75 17.84 -16.28 10.94
N HIS A 76 16.51 -16.29 11.10
CA HIS A 76 15.72 -17.43 11.58
C HIS A 76 14.77 -18.02 10.53
N PHE A 77 14.50 -17.33 9.43
CA PHE A 77 13.70 -17.86 8.32
C PHE A 77 14.06 -17.19 6.99
N THR A 78 13.78 -17.85 5.87
CA THR A 78 13.88 -17.21 4.55
C THR A 78 12.66 -16.32 4.31
N PRO A 79 12.81 -15.01 4.03
CA PRO A 79 11.68 -14.10 3.81
C PRO A 79 10.69 -14.63 2.74
N PRO A 80 9.46 -15.01 3.12
CA PRO A 80 8.47 -15.50 2.18
C PRO A 80 7.77 -14.34 1.47
N ASP A 81 7.24 -14.62 0.28
CA ASP A 81 6.30 -13.72 -0.40
C ASP A 81 5.02 -13.55 0.43
N ILE A 82 4.59 -12.31 0.63
CA ILE A 82 3.35 -11.96 1.33
C ILE A 82 2.47 -11.00 0.51
N SER A 83 2.74 -10.83 -0.79
CA SER A 83 1.96 -9.99 -1.71
C SER A 83 0.46 -10.29 -1.74
N LYS A 84 0.05 -11.49 -1.31
CA LYS A 84 -1.36 -11.92 -1.21
C LYS A 84 -1.98 -11.71 0.18
N GLY A 85 -1.30 -10.98 1.07
CA GLY A 85 -1.71 -10.79 2.46
C GLY A 85 -1.53 -12.03 3.34
N ILE A 86 -0.96 -13.10 2.82
CA ILE A 86 -0.79 -14.37 3.54
C ILE A 86 0.55 -15.02 3.17
N ALA A 87 1.29 -15.47 4.18
CA ALA A 87 2.56 -16.15 4.00
C ALA A 87 2.68 -17.36 4.91
N ARG A 88 3.37 -18.40 4.44
CA ARG A 88 3.71 -19.59 5.23
C ARG A 88 5.20 -19.82 5.18
N PHE A 89 5.81 -20.09 6.33
CA PHE A 89 7.22 -20.44 6.40
C PHE A 89 7.49 -21.38 7.58
N THR A 90 8.68 -21.97 7.56
CA THR A 90 9.23 -22.76 8.67
C THR A 90 10.50 -22.09 9.15
N SER A 91 10.66 -21.91 10.46
CA SER A 91 11.89 -21.36 11.01
C SER A 91 13.02 -22.39 11.03
N ASP A 92 14.25 -21.91 11.22
CA ASP A 92 15.46 -22.68 11.49
C ASP A 92 15.31 -23.74 12.60
N LYS A 93 14.43 -23.49 13.58
CA LYS A 93 14.11 -24.41 14.69
C LYS A 93 13.05 -25.46 14.34
N GLY A 94 12.47 -25.39 13.14
CA GLY A 94 11.45 -26.31 12.63
C GLY A 94 10.01 -25.97 13.03
N TYR A 95 9.76 -24.76 13.52
CA TYR A 95 8.39 -24.31 13.84
C TYR A 95 7.69 -23.79 12.60
N ARG A 96 6.39 -24.04 12.48
CA ARG A 96 5.60 -23.64 11.31
C ARG A 96 4.78 -22.40 11.64
N TYR A 97 4.80 -21.44 10.72
CA TYR A 97 4.10 -20.18 10.84
C TYR A 97 3.17 -20.01 9.65
N LEU A 98 1.97 -19.53 9.93
CA LEU A 98 1.03 -18.95 8.98
C LEU A 98 0.78 -17.51 9.42
N VAL A 99 1.19 -16.57 8.57
CA VAL A 99 1.06 -15.13 8.79
C VAL A 99 -0.02 -14.61 7.88
N THR A 100 -1.01 -13.94 8.44
CA THR A 100 -2.09 -13.27 7.71
C THR A 100 -2.05 -11.81 8.09
N ILE A 101 -1.78 -10.93 7.13
CA ILE A 101 -1.87 -9.48 7.35
C ILE A 101 -3.31 -9.19 7.76
N LEU A 102 -3.47 -8.52 8.90
CA LEU A 102 -4.74 -7.94 9.25
C LEU A 102 -4.83 -6.69 8.40
N ASP A 103 -5.43 -6.84 7.22
CA ASP A 103 -5.93 -5.70 6.47
C ASP A 103 -6.95 -5.07 7.41
N TYR A 104 -6.50 -4.05 8.15
CA TYR A 104 -7.45 -3.17 8.80
C TYR A 104 -8.20 -2.62 7.60
N GLU A 105 -9.45 -3.05 7.40
CA GLU A 105 -10.35 -2.35 6.49
C GLU A 105 -10.29 -0.90 6.97
N VAL A 106 -9.44 -0.11 6.33
CA VAL A 106 -9.63 1.32 6.32
C VAL A 106 -10.95 1.40 5.59
N ASP A 107 -12.01 1.65 6.37
CA ASP A 107 -13.29 2.05 5.86
C ASP A 107 -13.00 2.98 4.69
N ASN A 108 -13.19 2.48 3.46
CA ASN A 108 -13.21 3.33 2.27
C ASN A 108 -14.58 4.05 2.25
N SER A 109 -14.87 4.73 3.35
CA SER A 109 -15.78 5.86 3.50
C SER A 109 -15.18 6.60 4.70
N ASP A 110 -14.30 7.57 4.51
CA ASP A 110 -14.74 8.89 4.07
C ASP A 110 -13.58 9.63 3.43
N ASN A 111 -13.41 9.44 2.12
CA ASN A 111 -13.15 10.58 1.27
C ASN A 111 -14.31 10.63 0.28
N ASP A 112 -15.54 10.81 0.79
CA ASP A 112 -16.69 11.17 -0.04
C ASP A 112 -16.53 12.62 -0.52
N ASN A 113 -15.46 12.85 -1.28
CA ASN A 113 -15.33 13.99 -2.14
C ASN A 113 -16.25 13.79 -3.35
N THR A 114 -17.31 12.99 -3.31
CA THR A 114 -18.19 12.75 -4.45
C THR A 114 -19.62 13.11 -4.08
N CYS A 115 -20.24 14.03 -4.81
CA CYS A 115 -21.60 14.44 -4.54
C CYS A 115 -22.58 13.27 -4.71
N PRO A 116 -23.38 12.88 -3.69
CA PRO A 116 -24.31 11.76 -3.83
C PRO A 116 -25.44 12.05 -4.83
N ILE A 117 -25.67 13.33 -5.16
CA ILE A 117 -26.69 13.75 -6.13
C ILE A 117 -26.18 13.66 -7.57
N CYS A 118 -24.91 14.01 -7.83
CA CYS A 118 -24.42 14.20 -9.20
C CYS A 118 -23.10 13.50 -9.55
N GLY A 119 -22.44 12.84 -8.59
CA GLY A 119 -21.18 12.14 -8.81
C GLY A 119 -19.95 13.03 -9.00
N GLU A 120 -20.07 14.35 -8.82
CA GLU A 120 -18.97 15.31 -9.00
C GLU A 120 -18.17 15.54 -7.73
N SER A 121 -16.95 16.05 -7.87
CA SER A 121 -16.09 16.22 -6.71
C SER A 121 -16.61 17.28 -5.72
N LYS A 122 -16.61 17.02 -4.40
CA LYS A 122 -16.85 18.01 -3.33
C LYS A 122 -15.53 18.59 -2.85
N TYR A 123 -15.54 19.87 -2.52
CA TYR A 123 -14.39 20.54 -1.91
C TYR A 123 -14.59 20.60 -0.40
N PHE A 124 -14.10 19.58 0.31
CA PHE A 124 -14.16 19.43 1.79
C PHE A 124 -15.56 19.12 2.32
N ALA A 125 -15.66 18.87 3.64
CA ALA A 125 -16.67 18.09 4.40
C ALA A 125 -18.16 18.50 4.31
N ASP A 126 -18.61 19.02 3.17
CA ASP A 126 -20.00 19.33 2.85
C ASP A 126 -20.75 18.06 2.40
N ASP A 127 -22.03 17.97 2.78
CA ASP A 127 -22.90 16.83 2.42
C ASP A 127 -23.18 16.74 0.90
N TYR A 128 -23.10 17.88 0.17
CA TYR A 128 -23.33 17.98 -1.28
C TYR A 128 -22.35 18.95 -1.95
N CYS A 129 -22.11 18.82 -3.26
CA CYS A 129 -21.29 19.80 -3.98
C CYS A 129 -22.02 21.15 -4.11
N GLY A 130 -21.25 22.25 -4.23
CA GLY A 130 -21.79 23.61 -4.29
C GLY A 130 -22.81 23.85 -5.42
N ASP A 131 -22.76 23.07 -6.50
CA ASP A 131 -23.72 23.19 -7.60
C ASP A 131 -25.07 22.51 -7.30
N CYS A 132 -25.07 21.45 -6.48
CA CYS A 132 -26.32 20.83 -6.02
C CYS A 132 -26.96 21.65 -4.89
N LEU A 133 -26.16 22.23 -4.00
CA LEU A 133 -26.65 23.12 -2.94
C LEU A 133 -27.38 24.35 -3.49
N LYS A 134 -26.89 24.93 -4.59
CA LYS A 134 -27.55 26.09 -5.24
C LYS A 134 -28.94 25.74 -5.78
N LYS A 135 -29.11 24.54 -6.36
CA LYS A 135 -30.39 24.10 -6.93
C LYS A 135 -31.49 23.94 -5.88
N GLU A 136 -31.17 23.41 -4.71
CA GLU A 136 -32.13 23.30 -3.60
C GLU A 136 -32.61 24.68 -3.12
N SER A 137 -31.71 25.66 -3.04
CA SER A 137 -32.07 27.02 -2.62
C SER A 137 -32.98 27.75 -3.62
N ASP A 138 -32.89 27.40 -4.90
CA ASP A 138 -33.73 27.97 -5.95
C ASP A 138 -35.10 27.27 -6.00
N ASP A 139 -35.16 25.95 -5.80
CA ASP A 139 -36.42 25.19 -5.69
C ASP A 139 -37.24 25.61 -4.46
N GLU A 140 -36.60 25.92 -3.33
CA GLU A 140 -37.30 26.47 -2.17
C GLU A 140 -37.84 27.90 -2.39
N ARG A 141 -37.18 28.71 -3.24
CA ARG A 141 -37.71 30.03 -3.65
C ARG A 141 -38.88 29.92 -4.61
N ILE A 142 -38.93 28.89 -5.45
CA ILE A 142 -40.03 28.66 -6.39
C ILE A 142 -41.29 28.18 -5.66
N LYS A 143 -41.16 27.40 -4.57
CA LYS A 143 -42.31 26.95 -3.77
C LYS A 143 -42.93 28.02 -2.85
N LYS A 144 -42.25 29.16 -2.65
CA LYS A 144 -42.74 30.29 -1.85
C LYS A 144 -43.36 31.42 -2.67
N LYS A 145 -43.61 31.20 -3.96
CA LYS A 145 -44.21 32.18 -4.88
C LYS A 145 -45.58 31.76 -5.36
#